data_AF-A0A967ZB55-F1
#
_entry.id   AF-A0A967ZB55-F1
#
_cell.length_a   1.000
_cell.length_b   1.000
_cell.length_c   1.000
_cell.angle_alpha   90.00
_cell.angle_beta   90.00
_cell.angle_gamma   90.00
#
_symmetry.space_group_name_H-M   'P 1'
#
loop_
_entity.id
_entity.type
_entity.pdbx_description
1 polymer ?
#
loop_
_entity_poly.entity_id
_entity_poly.type
_entity_poly.pdbx_seq_one_letter_code
_entity_poly.pdbx_strand_id
1 'polypeptide(L)'
;MNEEHRRLLNAAYGDRIIDIEHLSGGLHGRCYRVQGEDFDHAVRMPSPNEGNYRLGAAEEQAVLAHVADIGISPPAVEIDTSCGLVATGYLANARTWSPGDARRLEYLDYLSARLKALHACKLELPPFACLAAAERYAQTAAEHHSLTKEQRLWRDDLLQLADTFEARFPPETPCHNDLVASNVL
;
A
#
# COMPACT_ATOMS: atom_id res chain seq x y z
N MET A 1 -6.62 -11.94 -16.30
CA MET A 1 -6.77 -12.16 -14.84
C MET A 1 -6.47 -13.61 -14.53
N ASN A 2 -5.73 -13.89 -13.45
CA ASN A 2 -5.46 -15.26 -12.99
C ASN A 2 -6.73 -15.89 -12.39
N GLU A 3 -6.89 -17.20 -12.50
CA GLU A 3 -8.01 -17.99 -11.99
C GLU A 3 -8.20 -17.84 -10.48
N GLU A 4 -7.10 -17.76 -9.72
CA GLU A 4 -7.13 -17.53 -8.28
C GLU A 4 -7.77 -16.18 -7.92
N HIS A 5 -7.37 -15.09 -8.59
CA HIS A 5 -7.96 -13.77 -8.34
C HIS A 5 -9.45 -13.76 -8.65
N ARG A 6 -9.87 -14.43 -9.72
CA ARG A 6 -11.30 -14.57 -10.05
C ARG A 6 -12.06 -15.31 -8.95
N ARG A 7 -11.48 -16.38 -8.40
CA ARG A 7 -12.08 -17.13 -7.29
C ARG A 7 -12.26 -16.26 -6.05
N LEU A 8 -11.26 -15.46 -5.69
CA LEU A 8 -11.33 -14.56 -4.53
C LEU A 8 -12.38 -13.47 -4.72
N LEU A 9 -12.43 -12.86 -5.91
CA LEU A 9 -13.45 -11.86 -6.23
C LEU A 9 -14.86 -12.44 -6.20
N ASN A 10 -15.07 -13.62 -6.76
CA ASN A 10 -16.36 -14.30 -6.70
C ASN A 10 -16.75 -14.67 -5.26
N ALA A 11 -15.80 -15.02 -4.40
CA ALA A 11 -16.08 -15.27 -2.99
C ALA A 11 -16.52 -13.99 -2.24
N ALA A 12 -15.91 -12.85 -2.57
CA ALA A 12 -16.21 -11.58 -1.90
C ALA A 12 -17.48 -10.88 -2.42
N TYR A 13 -17.76 -10.98 -3.72
CA TYR A 13 -18.84 -10.23 -4.37
C TYR A 13 -19.97 -11.12 -4.93
N GLY A 14 -19.71 -12.42 -5.13
CA GLY A 14 -20.69 -13.37 -5.69
C GLY A 14 -21.19 -12.97 -7.08
N ASP A 15 -22.47 -13.24 -7.33
CA ASP A 15 -23.15 -12.94 -8.60
C ASP A 15 -23.44 -11.45 -8.82
N ARG A 16 -23.05 -10.58 -7.89
CA ARG A 16 -23.26 -9.11 -8.00
C ARG A 16 -22.26 -8.43 -8.94
N ILE A 17 -21.21 -9.14 -9.38
CA ILE A 17 -20.22 -8.61 -10.30
C ILE A 17 -20.81 -8.53 -11.70
N ILE A 18 -20.80 -7.33 -12.27
CA ILE A 18 -21.14 -7.07 -13.67
C ILE A 18 -19.87 -7.06 -14.53
N ASP A 19 -18.82 -6.38 -14.07
CA ASP A 19 -17.57 -6.24 -14.83
C ASP A 19 -16.34 -6.24 -13.93
N ILE A 20 -15.23 -6.71 -14.49
CA ILE A 20 -13.91 -6.72 -13.85
C ILE A 20 -12.88 -6.19 -14.84
N GLU A 21 -12.38 -4.99 -14.56
CA GLU A 21 -11.33 -4.36 -15.33
C GLU A 21 -10.00 -4.46 -14.57
N HIS A 22 -8.91 -4.76 -15.29
CA HIS A 22 -7.57 -4.71 -14.71
C HIS A 22 -7.10 -3.26 -14.64
N LEU A 23 -6.73 -2.79 -13.45
CA LEU A 23 -6.20 -1.44 -13.29
C LEU A 23 -4.71 -1.43 -13.61
N SER A 24 -4.36 -0.67 -14.66
CA SER A 24 -2.97 -0.44 -15.05
C SER A 24 -2.32 0.52 -14.06
N GLY A 25 -1.76 -0.03 -12.98
CA GLY A 25 -1.11 0.72 -11.92
C GLY A 25 -0.55 -0.20 -10.83
N GLY A 26 0.53 0.24 -10.16
CA GLY A 26 1.21 -0.52 -9.12
C GLY A 26 2.18 -1.60 -9.63
N LEU A 27 3.22 -1.89 -8.83
CA LEU A 27 4.37 -2.70 -9.24
C LEU A 27 4.04 -4.17 -9.60
N HIS A 28 2.83 -4.65 -9.30
CA HIS A 28 2.50 -6.08 -9.35
C HIS A 28 1.24 -6.43 -10.13
N GLY A 29 0.54 -5.47 -10.75
CA GLY A 29 -0.65 -5.76 -11.56
C GLY A 29 -1.75 -6.51 -10.80
N ARG A 30 -1.90 -6.24 -9.50
CA ARG A 30 -2.84 -6.92 -8.58
C ARG A 30 -4.09 -6.11 -8.26
N CYS A 31 -4.27 -4.98 -8.92
CA CYS A 31 -5.41 -4.10 -8.70
C CYS A 31 -6.44 -4.28 -9.80
N TYR A 32 -7.71 -4.34 -9.41
CA TYR A 32 -8.85 -4.51 -10.30
C TYR A 32 -9.90 -3.49 -9.96
N ARG A 33 -10.61 -3.01 -10.96
CA ARG A 33 -11.89 -2.34 -10.77
C ARG A 33 -12.97 -3.41 -10.85
N VAL A 34 -13.81 -3.48 -9.84
CA VAL A 34 -14.91 -4.43 -9.74
C VAL A 34 -16.20 -3.63 -9.69
N GLN A 35 -17.04 -3.82 -10.71
CA GLN A 35 -18.29 -3.09 -10.86
C GLN A 35 -19.49 -4.00 -10.64
N GLY A 36 -20.49 -3.49 -9.93
CA GLY A 36 -21.80 -4.11 -9.76
C GLY A 36 -22.92 -3.09 -10.05
N GLU A 37 -24.18 -3.48 -9.83
CA GLU A 37 -25.31 -2.57 -10.05
C GLU A 37 -25.27 -1.35 -9.11
N ASP A 38 -24.83 -1.58 -7.87
CA ASP A 38 -24.86 -0.62 -6.78
C ASP A 38 -23.46 -0.25 -6.24
N PHE A 39 -22.39 -0.71 -6.90
CA PHE A 39 -21.03 -0.43 -6.45
C PHE A 39 -20.01 -0.30 -7.60
N ASP A 40 -18.94 0.45 -7.32
CA ASP A 40 -17.76 0.57 -8.17
C ASP A 40 -16.52 0.65 -7.26
N HIS A 41 -15.75 -0.43 -7.23
CA HIS A 41 -14.67 -0.62 -6.27
C HIS A 41 -13.31 -0.78 -6.94
N ALA A 42 -12.27 -0.19 -6.34
CA ALA A 42 -10.88 -0.55 -6.60
C ALA A 42 -10.45 -1.61 -5.58
N VAL A 43 -10.11 -2.82 -6.05
CA VAL A 43 -9.79 -3.98 -5.21
C VAL A 43 -8.35 -4.41 -5.45
N ARG A 44 -7.58 -4.56 -4.39
CA ARG A 44 -6.21 -5.08 -4.41
C ARG A 44 -6.19 -6.53 -3.93
N MET A 45 -5.62 -7.41 -4.75
CA MET A 45 -5.46 -8.82 -4.41
C MET A 45 -4.31 -9.03 -3.41
N PRO A 46 -4.39 -10.05 -2.53
CA PRO A 46 -3.32 -10.39 -1.59
C PRO A 46 -1.98 -10.64 -2.31
N SER A 47 -0.86 -10.37 -1.65
CA SER A 47 0.46 -10.75 -2.17
C SER A 47 0.90 -12.09 -1.55
N PRO A 48 1.48 -13.01 -2.35
CA PRO A 48 2.08 -14.22 -1.80
C PRO A 48 3.32 -13.94 -0.93
N ASN A 49 3.89 -12.74 -0.98
CA ASN A 49 5.14 -12.36 -0.30
C ASN A 49 4.96 -11.25 0.76
N GLU A 50 3.79 -11.14 1.40
CA GLU A 50 3.58 -10.15 2.47
C GLU A 50 4.37 -10.57 3.72
N GLY A 51 5.60 -10.07 3.82
CA GLY A 51 6.38 -10.20 5.05
C GLY A 51 5.71 -9.45 6.21
N ASN A 52 5.99 -9.85 7.45
CA ASN A 52 5.39 -9.37 8.71
C ASN A 52 5.57 -7.87 9.02
N TYR A 53 6.06 -7.05 8.09
CA TYR A 53 6.27 -5.60 8.25
C TYR A 53 5.19 -4.76 7.54
N ARG A 54 4.28 -5.40 6.79
CA ARG A 54 3.09 -4.74 6.23
C ARG A 54 1.90 -4.93 7.17
N LEU A 55 0.96 -3.99 7.13
CA LEU A 55 -0.35 -4.20 7.73
C LEU A 55 -1.03 -5.39 7.03
N GLY A 56 -1.73 -6.23 7.81
CA GLY A 56 -2.63 -7.21 7.23
C GLY A 56 -3.82 -6.52 6.57
N ALA A 57 -4.56 -7.27 5.75
CA ALA A 57 -5.68 -6.70 4.98
C ALA A 57 -6.76 -6.07 5.88
N ALA A 58 -7.04 -6.67 7.04
CA ALA A 58 -8.01 -6.13 7.99
C ALA A 58 -7.53 -4.81 8.63
N GLU A 59 -6.27 -4.77 9.09
CA GLU A 59 -5.67 -3.55 9.63
C GLU A 59 -5.58 -2.45 8.58
N GLU A 60 -5.19 -2.79 7.35
CA GLU A 60 -5.12 -1.83 6.25
C GLU A 60 -6.50 -1.29 5.87
N GLN A 61 -7.53 -2.14 5.77
CA GLN A 61 -8.90 -1.71 5.50
C GLN A 61 -9.41 -0.76 6.59
N ALA A 62 -9.10 -1.04 7.86
CA ALA A 62 -9.48 -0.17 8.98
C ALA A 62 -8.77 1.20 8.92
N VAL A 63 -7.48 1.23 8.56
CA VAL A 63 -6.73 2.48 8.35
C VAL A 63 -7.34 3.28 7.19
N LEU A 64 -7.58 2.64 6.05
CA LEU A 64 -8.18 3.29 4.88
C LEU A 64 -9.54 3.89 5.23
N ALA A 65 -10.35 3.17 6.00
CA ALA A 65 -11.63 3.67 6.47
C ALA A 65 -11.48 4.93 7.34
N HIS A 66 -10.56 4.92 8.29
CA HIS A 66 -10.33 6.06 9.17
C HIS A 66 -9.82 7.30 8.43
N VAL A 67 -8.92 7.12 7.45
CA VAL A 67 -8.31 8.24 6.73
C VAL A 67 -9.11 8.69 5.49
N ALA A 68 -10.17 7.96 5.12
CA ALA A 68 -11.10 8.36 4.07
C ALA A 68 -11.89 9.62 4.47
N ASP A 69 -12.34 9.72 5.73
CA ASP A 69 -13.14 10.84 6.24
C ASP A 69 -12.42 12.20 6.17
N ILE A 70 -11.08 12.18 6.19
CA ILE A 70 -10.24 13.37 6.06
C ILE A 70 -9.68 13.56 4.63
N GLY A 71 -10.15 12.74 3.69
CA GLY A 71 -9.81 12.83 2.27
C GLY A 71 -8.38 12.45 1.93
N ILE A 72 -7.78 11.51 2.67
CA ILE A 72 -6.46 10.94 2.36
C ILE A 72 -6.59 9.68 1.50
N SER A 73 -7.57 8.83 1.82
CA SER A 73 -7.93 7.65 1.03
C SER A 73 -9.18 7.92 0.20
N PRO A 74 -9.39 7.20 -0.92
CA PRO A 74 -10.72 7.08 -1.52
C PRO A 74 -11.77 6.57 -0.50
N PRO A 75 -13.07 6.71 -0.81
CA PRO A 75 -14.16 6.27 0.07
C PRO A 75 -13.95 4.84 0.57
N ALA A 76 -14.13 4.65 1.87
CA ALA A 76 -14.09 3.33 2.48
C ALA A 76 -15.24 2.46 1.96
N VAL A 77 -14.98 1.17 1.79
CA VAL A 77 -16.02 0.20 1.46
C VAL A 77 -15.94 -0.96 2.43
N GLU A 78 -17.09 -1.58 2.69
CA GLU A 78 -17.16 -2.80 3.49
C GLU A 78 -16.85 -4.00 2.59
N ILE A 79 -15.87 -4.81 2.97
CA ILE A 79 -15.47 -6.02 2.26
C ILE A 79 -15.01 -7.08 3.24
N ASP A 80 -15.21 -8.34 2.90
CA ASP A 80 -14.62 -9.45 3.64
C ASP A 80 -13.10 -9.51 3.39
N THR A 81 -12.33 -9.10 4.40
CA THR A 81 -10.86 -9.11 4.39
C THR A 81 -10.28 -10.48 4.74
N SER A 82 -11.09 -11.49 5.07
CA SER A 82 -10.62 -12.85 5.44
C SER A 82 -9.81 -13.52 4.33
N CYS A 83 -10.08 -13.13 3.08
CA CYS A 83 -9.38 -13.56 1.88
C CYS A 83 -8.13 -12.71 1.55
N GLY A 84 -7.74 -11.78 2.42
CA GLY A 84 -6.60 -10.88 2.20
C GLY A 84 -6.88 -9.75 1.18
N LEU A 85 -8.15 -9.50 0.85
CA LEU A 85 -8.55 -8.42 -0.05
C LEU A 85 -8.58 -7.08 0.70
N VAL A 86 -8.18 -6.03 -0.01
CA VAL A 86 -8.34 -4.64 0.42
C VAL A 86 -9.07 -3.90 -0.69
N ALA A 87 -10.08 -3.10 -0.34
CA ALA A 87 -10.90 -2.39 -1.32
C ALA A 87 -11.23 -0.96 -0.90
N THR A 88 -11.40 -0.09 -1.88
CA THR A 88 -11.94 1.26 -1.71
C THR A 88 -12.97 1.55 -2.81
N GLY A 89 -13.70 2.65 -2.67
CA GLY A 89 -14.48 3.21 -3.77
C GLY A 89 -13.57 3.56 -4.94
N TYR A 90 -14.00 3.26 -6.15
CA TYR A 90 -13.29 3.64 -7.37
C TYR A 90 -13.52 5.11 -7.70
N LEU A 91 -12.47 5.85 -7.99
CA LEU A 91 -12.53 7.27 -8.34
C LEU A 91 -12.46 7.46 -9.86
N ALA A 92 -13.61 7.36 -10.54
CA ALA A 92 -13.68 7.37 -12.00
C ALA A 92 -13.09 8.63 -12.68
N ASN A 93 -13.05 9.76 -11.98
CA ASN A 93 -12.53 11.03 -12.50
C ASN A 93 -11.14 11.40 -11.95
N ALA A 94 -10.53 10.53 -11.14
CA ALA A 94 -9.20 10.78 -10.59
C ALA A 94 -8.11 10.38 -11.59
N ARG A 95 -6.92 10.97 -11.43
CA ARG A 95 -5.80 10.70 -12.32
C ARG A 95 -4.55 10.44 -11.50
N THR A 96 -4.00 9.23 -11.65
CA THR A 96 -2.70 8.90 -11.09
C THR A 96 -1.62 9.91 -11.51
N TRP A 97 -0.86 10.39 -10.53
CA TRP A 97 0.25 11.29 -10.80
C TRP A 97 1.39 10.58 -11.51
N SER A 98 2.05 11.31 -12.40
CA SER A 98 3.33 10.93 -12.98
C SER A 98 4.48 11.49 -12.12
N PRO A 99 5.72 11.01 -12.31
CA PRO A 99 6.89 11.63 -11.69
C PRO A 99 7.07 13.11 -12.03
N GLY A 100 6.53 13.58 -13.16
CA GLY A 100 6.53 14.99 -13.55
C GLY A 100 5.58 15.83 -12.70
N ASP A 101 4.43 15.29 -12.34
CA ASP A 101 3.46 15.96 -11.46
C ASP A 101 4.06 16.20 -10.07
N ALA A 102 4.74 15.19 -9.52
CA ALA A 102 5.39 15.28 -8.21
C ALA A 102 6.51 16.34 -8.11
N ARG A 103 6.91 16.96 -9.23
CA ARG A 103 7.92 18.03 -9.27
C ARG A 103 7.31 19.43 -9.39
N ARG A 104 5.99 19.55 -9.58
CA ARG A 104 5.30 20.84 -9.75
C ARG A 104 5.02 21.46 -8.38
N LEU A 105 5.46 22.70 -8.19
CA LEU A 105 5.34 23.39 -6.90
C LEU A 105 3.89 23.48 -6.43
N GLU A 106 2.94 23.74 -7.33
CA GLU A 106 1.51 23.83 -6.97
C GLU A 106 0.94 22.52 -6.42
N TYR A 107 1.53 21.37 -6.77
CA TYR A 107 1.12 20.05 -6.29
C TYR A 107 1.81 19.65 -4.99
N LEU A 108 2.99 20.21 -4.72
CA LEU A 108 3.69 19.98 -3.45
C LEU A 108 2.95 20.61 -2.26
N ASP A 109 2.32 21.77 -2.45
CA ASP A 109 1.49 22.39 -1.41
C ASP A 109 0.30 21.51 -1.05
N TYR A 110 -0.39 20.98 -2.06
CA TYR A 110 -1.49 20.03 -1.87
C TYR A 110 -1.02 18.77 -1.13
N LEU A 111 0.07 18.15 -1.58
CA LEU A 111 0.61 16.94 -0.98
C LEU A 111 1.07 17.19 0.46
N SER A 112 1.75 18.31 0.73
CA SER A 112 2.19 18.70 2.08
C SER A 112 1.01 18.83 3.05
N ALA A 113 -0.07 19.47 2.62
CA ALA A 113 -1.28 19.60 3.43
C ALA A 113 -1.89 18.23 3.79
N ARG A 114 -1.93 17.30 2.82
CA ARG A 114 -2.44 15.94 3.03
C ARG A 114 -1.55 15.12 3.96
N LEU A 115 -0.23 15.17 3.78
CA LEU A 115 0.71 14.48 4.68
C LEU A 115 0.65 15.02 6.12
N LYS A 116 0.51 16.35 6.29
CA LYS A 116 0.29 16.94 7.62
C LYS A 116 -0.99 16.43 8.28
N ALA A 117 -2.08 16.30 7.52
CA ALA A 117 -3.33 15.75 8.03
C ALA A 117 -3.16 14.27 8.43
N LEU A 118 -2.50 13.46 7.59
CA LEU A 118 -2.19 12.06 7.92
C LEU A 118 -1.35 11.93 9.19
N HIS A 119 -0.28 12.72 9.31
CA HIS A 119 0.61 12.67 10.48
C HIS A 119 -0.07 13.15 11.77
N ALA A 120 -1.14 13.95 11.66
CA ALA A 120 -1.93 14.40 12.81
C ALA A 120 -3.00 13.38 13.25
N CYS A 121 -3.23 12.32 12.46
CA CYS A 121 -4.18 11.27 12.82
C CYS A 121 -3.75 10.52 14.08
N LYS A 122 -4.72 10.15 14.91
CA LYS A 122 -4.51 9.26 16.06
C LYS A 122 -4.97 7.87 15.68
N LEU A 123 -4.04 7.11 15.10
CA LEU A 123 -4.24 5.72 14.74
C LEU A 123 -3.44 4.84 15.69
N GLU A 124 -4.08 3.84 16.27
CA GLU A 124 -3.38 2.79 17.02
C GLU A 124 -2.79 1.79 16.01
N LEU A 125 -1.55 2.06 15.59
CA LEU A 125 -0.80 1.21 14.66
C LEU A 125 0.49 0.73 15.30
N PRO A 126 0.96 -0.47 14.92
CA PRO A 126 2.34 -0.85 15.20
C PRO A 126 3.30 0.23 14.66
N PRO A 127 4.31 0.63 15.44
CA PRO A 127 5.31 1.56 14.94
C PRO A 127 6.05 0.96 13.75
N PHE A 128 6.44 1.79 12.79
CA PHE A 128 7.26 1.34 11.67
C PHE A 128 8.66 0.94 12.16
N ALA A 129 9.00 -0.35 12.08
CA ALA A 129 10.31 -0.88 12.42
C ALA A 129 11.21 -0.91 11.18
N CYS A 130 12.03 0.13 11.03
CA CYS A 130 12.96 0.30 9.90
C CYS A 130 14.01 -0.81 9.86
N LEU A 131 14.59 -1.16 11.00
CA LEU A 131 15.58 -2.23 11.10
C LEU A 131 14.95 -3.58 10.73
N ALA A 132 13.78 -3.91 11.27
CA ALA A 132 13.09 -5.16 10.94
C ALA A 132 12.74 -5.27 9.44
N ALA A 133 12.37 -4.15 8.80
CA ALA A 133 12.16 -4.10 7.36
C ALA A 133 13.46 -4.36 6.59
N ALA A 134 14.57 -3.73 6.99
CA ALA A 134 15.90 -3.94 6.40
C ALA A 134 16.39 -5.39 6.53
N GLU A 135 16.25 -5.99 7.71
CA GLU A 135 16.56 -7.40 7.98
C GLU A 135 15.77 -8.33 7.06
N ARG A 136 14.49 -8.03 6.82
CA ARG A 136 13.67 -8.83 5.91
C ARG A 136 14.13 -8.70 4.47
N TYR A 137 14.43 -7.49 3.98
CA TYR A 137 14.97 -7.32 2.63
C TYR A 137 16.30 -8.07 2.47
N ALA A 138 17.18 -8.00 3.46
CA ALA A 138 18.44 -8.72 3.49
C ALA A 138 18.23 -10.25 3.44
N GLN A 139 17.30 -10.77 4.24
CA GLN A 139 16.95 -12.17 4.28
C GLN A 139 16.39 -12.65 2.93
N THR A 140 15.37 -11.96 2.40
CA THR A 140 14.74 -12.30 1.13
C THR A 140 15.76 -12.28 -0.03
N ALA A 141 16.66 -11.28 -0.05
CA ALA A 141 17.71 -11.22 -1.07
C ALA A 141 18.66 -12.43 -0.98
N ALA A 142 19.04 -12.86 0.23
CA ALA A 142 19.91 -14.01 0.44
C ALA A 142 19.22 -15.36 0.14
N GLU A 143 17.91 -15.46 0.38
CA GLU A 143 17.11 -16.66 0.10
C GLU A 143 16.93 -16.88 -1.41
N HIS A 144 16.74 -15.81 -2.18
CA HIS A 144 16.48 -15.90 -3.62
C HIS A 144 17.74 -15.79 -4.49
N HIS A 145 18.85 -15.27 -3.94
CA HIS A 145 20.06 -15.00 -4.71
C HIS A 145 21.33 -15.35 -3.94
N SER A 146 22.31 -15.89 -4.67
CA SER A 146 23.69 -15.89 -4.18
C SER A 146 24.27 -14.48 -4.29
N LEU A 147 24.30 -13.77 -3.16
CA LEU A 147 24.80 -12.40 -3.12
C LEU A 147 26.28 -12.33 -3.57
N THR A 148 26.65 -11.29 -4.31
CA THR A 148 28.05 -10.98 -4.59
C THR A 148 28.76 -10.49 -3.33
N LYS A 149 30.09 -10.35 -3.37
CA LYS A 149 30.85 -9.74 -2.26
C LYS A 149 30.38 -8.31 -1.99
N GLU A 150 30.15 -7.54 -3.05
CA GLU A 150 29.68 -6.16 -2.96
C GLU A 150 28.27 -6.08 -2.37
N GLN A 151 27.34 -6.93 -2.81
CA GLN A 151 25.97 -6.97 -2.28
C GLN A 151 25.93 -7.36 -0.80
N ARG A 152 26.86 -8.19 -0.32
CA ARG A 152 27.01 -8.46 1.12
C ARG A 152 27.44 -7.22 1.90
N LEU A 153 28.33 -6.40 1.34
CA LEU A 153 28.72 -5.13 1.97
C LEU A 153 27.53 -4.17 2.02
N TRP A 154 26.76 -4.03 0.93
CA TRP A 154 25.56 -3.19 0.92
C TRP A 154 24.49 -3.65 1.92
N ARG A 155 24.35 -4.97 2.11
CA ARG A 155 23.48 -5.53 3.14
C ARG A 155 23.93 -5.09 4.52
N ASP A 156 25.22 -5.23 4.83
CA ASP A 156 25.76 -4.88 6.14
C ASP A 156 25.62 -3.36 6.40
N ASP A 157 25.89 -2.54 5.39
CA ASP A 157 25.68 -1.08 5.42
C ASP A 157 24.21 -0.72 5.64
N LEU A 158 23.28 -1.37 4.93
CA LEU A 158 21.83 -1.16 5.07
C LEU A 158 21.36 -1.45 6.50
N LEU A 159 21.79 -2.57 7.07
CA LEU A 159 21.41 -2.96 8.44
C LEU A 159 21.95 -1.96 9.47
N GLN A 160 23.21 -1.55 9.33
CA GLN A 160 23.80 -0.55 10.22
C GLN A 160 23.10 0.82 10.11
N LEU A 161 22.77 1.25 8.89
CA LEU A 161 22.06 2.50 8.67
C LEU A 161 20.64 2.46 9.23
N ALA A 162 19.92 1.36 9.04
CA ALA A 162 18.56 1.19 9.55
C ALA A 162 18.52 1.23 11.09
N ASP A 163 19.42 0.50 11.76
CA ASP A 163 19.58 0.51 13.22
C ASP A 163 19.88 1.93 13.75
N THR A 164 20.85 2.60 13.14
CA THR A 164 21.22 3.97 13.52
C THR A 164 20.09 4.97 13.29
N PHE A 165 19.36 4.82 12.17
CA PHE A 165 18.25 5.70 11.82
C PHE A 165 17.09 5.53 12.80
N GLU A 166 16.66 4.30 13.07
CA GLU A 166 15.55 4.01 13.98
C GLU A 166 15.84 4.49 15.40
N ALA A 167 17.06 4.25 15.91
CA ALA A 167 17.47 4.73 17.22
C ALA A 167 17.46 6.26 17.34
N ARG A 168 17.72 6.98 16.24
CA ARG A 168 17.76 8.44 16.21
C ARG A 168 16.41 9.09 15.90
N PHE A 169 15.57 8.43 15.11
CA PHE A 169 14.31 8.94 14.59
C PHE A 169 13.21 7.90 14.85
N PRO A 170 12.77 7.74 16.11
CA PRO A 170 11.68 6.83 16.41
C PRO A 170 10.41 7.25 15.65
N PRO A 171 9.61 6.31 15.14
CA PRO A 171 8.36 6.63 14.47
C PRO A 171 7.33 7.18 15.48
N GLU A 172 6.95 8.45 15.33
CA GLU A 172 6.02 9.13 16.26
C GLU A 172 4.61 9.32 15.69
N THR A 173 4.44 9.21 14.37
CA THR A 173 3.19 9.51 13.68
C THR A 173 2.84 8.46 12.64
N PRO A 174 1.55 8.30 12.28
CA PRO A 174 1.17 7.52 11.11
C PRO A 174 1.81 8.10 9.84
N CYS A 175 2.38 7.23 9.02
CA CYS A 175 3.06 7.59 7.77
C CYS A 175 2.54 6.73 6.63
N HIS A 176 2.64 7.22 5.39
CA HIS A 176 2.30 6.42 4.21
C HIS A 176 3.32 5.30 3.96
N ASN A 177 4.59 5.51 4.30
CA ASN A 177 5.72 4.58 4.13
C ASN A 177 6.05 4.14 2.69
N ASP A 178 5.28 4.58 1.69
CA ASP A 178 5.45 4.25 0.27
C ASP A 178 4.97 5.39 -0.63
N LEU A 179 5.47 6.61 -0.37
CA LEU A 179 5.01 7.80 -1.08
C LEU A 179 5.69 7.93 -2.45
N VAL A 180 5.16 7.22 -3.44
CA VAL A 180 5.52 7.33 -4.85
C VAL A 180 4.43 8.06 -5.64
N ALA A 181 4.78 8.70 -6.76
CA ALA A 181 3.80 9.43 -7.59
C ALA A 181 2.60 8.56 -8.01
N SER A 182 2.84 7.26 -8.28
CA SER A 182 1.76 6.33 -8.65
C SER A 182 0.77 6.02 -7.53
N ASN A 183 1.05 6.42 -6.28
CA ASN A 183 0.16 6.29 -5.14
C ASN A 183 -0.61 7.59 -4.84
N VAL A 184 -0.48 8.62 -5.68
CA VAL A 184 -1.24 9.88 -5.58
C VAL A 184 -2.20 9.99 -6.76
N LEU A 185 -3.45 10.40 -6.48
CA LEU A 185 -4.57 10.47 -7.42
C LEU A 185 -5.05 11.92 -7.66
#